data_AF-R2QFY5-F1
#
_entry.id   AF-R2QFY5-F1
#
_cell.length_a   1.000
_cell.length_b   1.000
_cell.length_c   1.000
_cell.angle_alpha   90.00
_cell.angle_beta   90.00
_cell.angle_gamma   90.00
#
_symmetry.space_group_name_H-M   'P 1'
#
loop_
_entity.id
_entity.type
_entity.pdbx_description
1 polymer ?
#
loop_
_entity_poly.entity_id
_entity_poly.type
_entity_poly.pdbx_seq_one_letter_code
_entity_poly.pdbx_strand_id
1 'polypeptide(L)' 'MDAMTQAIEGFITKGAWELTDMLHLKAIEIVGRSLRDSVAEQLEVREEMALGQYIAGMVFSMLA' A
#
# COMPACT_ATOMS: atom_id res chain seq x y z
N MET A 1 -5.18 2.71 -7.10
CA MET A 1 -4.34 3.88 -7.42
C MET A 1 -4.03 4.68 -6.17
N ASP A 2 -5.03 5.20 -5.45
CA ASP A 2 -4.85 5.93 -4.19
C ASP A 2 -3.96 5.20 -3.16
N ALA A 3 -4.20 3.89 -2.95
CA ALA A 3 -3.36 3.03 -2.11
C ALA A 3 -1.86 3.05 -2.48
N MET A 4 -1.55 3.09 -3.78
CA MET A 4 -0.17 3.08 -4.27
C MET A 4 0.48 4.44 -4.06
N THR A 5 -0.27 5.53 -4.30
CA THR A 5 0.19 6.89 -4.01
C THR A 5 0.48 7.06 -2.53
N GLN A 6 -0.46 6.70 -1.65
CA GLN A 6 -0.26 6.74 -0.20
C GLN A 6 0.95 5.93 0.24
N ALA A 7 1.15 4.74 -0.32
CA ALA A 7 2.29 3.91 0.05
C ALA A 7 3.64 4.51 -0.36
N ILE A 8 3.70 5.15 -1.54
CA ILE A 8 4.92 5.82 -2.01
C ILE A 8 5.18 7.11 -1.22
N GLU A 9 4.15 7.94 -1.01
CA GLU A 9 4.26 9.18 -0.25
C GLU A 9 4.69 8.92 1.20
N GLY A 10 4.11 7.89 1.82
CA GLY A 10 4.48 7.47 3.17
C GLY A 10 5.87 6.83 3.28
N PHE A 11 6.42 6.28 2.20
CA PHE A 11 7.79 5.76 2.18
C PHE A 11 8.85 6.87 2.09
N ILE A 12 8.55 7.98 1.40
CA ILE A 12 9.51 9.08 1.21
C ILE A 12 9.26 10.28 2.13
N THR A 13 8.29 10.19 3.04
CA THR A 13 7.96 11.31 3.93
C THR A 13 9.05 11.55 4.98
N LYS A 14 9.11 12.76 5.53
CA LYS A 14 10.10 13.15 6.54
C LYS A 14 9.95 12.43 7.88
N GLY A 15 8.74 11.96 8.20
CA GLY A 15 8.43 11.22 9.43
C GLY A 15 8.71 9.71 9.33
N ALA A 16 9.18 9.24 8.17
CA ALA A 16 9.42 7.83 7.93
C ALA A 16 10.56 7.30 8.82
N TRP A 17 10.36 6.11 9.36
CA TRP A 17 11.31 5.38 10.19
C TRP A 17 11.22 3.88 9.90
N GLU A 18 12.15 3.09 10.42
CA GLU A 18 12.42 1.72 9.96
C GLU A 18 11.18 0.81 9.90
N LEU A 19 10.24 0.92 10.85
CA LEU A 19 9.00 0.16 10.82
C LEU A 19 8.04 0.61 9.71
N THR A 20 7.85 1.91 9.54
CA THR A 20 6.93 2.45 8.52
C THR A 20 7.47 2.17 7.12
N ASP A 21 8.79 2.18 6.94
CA ASP A 21 9.43 1.86 5.67
C ASP A 21 9.18 0.41 5.26
N MET A 22 9.36 -0.53 6.19
CA MET A 22 9.07 -1.94 5.94
C MET A 22 7.61 -2.18 5.53
N LEU A 23 6.68 -1.51 6.22
CA LEU A 23 5.25 -1.68 5.95
C LEU A 23 4.84 -1.01 4.62
N HIS A 24 5.39 0.16 4.29
CA HIS A 24 5.16 0.80 2.99
C HIS A 24 5.74 0.02 1.84
N LEU A 25 6.96 -0.53 1.97
CA LEU A 25 7.54 -1.41 0.96
C LEU A 25 6.66 -2.63 0.73
N LYS A 26 6.10 -3.22 1.80
CA LYS A 26 5.18 -4.35 1.68
C LYS A 26 3.86 -3.97 1.01
N ALA A 27 3.31 -2.80 1.33
CA ALA A 27 2.11 -2.28 0.66
C ALA A 27 2.36 -2.04 -0.83
N ILE A 28 3.51 -1.46 -1.21
CA ILE A 28 3.91 -1.27 -2.62
C ILE A 28 4.01 -2.60 -3.35
N GLU A 29 4.60 -3.63 -2.74
CA GLU A 29 4.70 -4.98 -3.32
C GLU A 29 3.31 -5.59 -3.59
N ILE A 30 2.44 -5.59 -2.59
CA ILE A 30 1.09 -6.20 -2.68
C ILE A 30 0.20 -5.43 -3.66
N VAL A 31 0.17 -4.10 -3.58
CA VAL A 31 -0.62 -3.28 -4.51
C VAL A 31 -0.07 -3.40 -5.92
N GLY A 32 1.27 -3.37 -6.09
CA GLY A 32 1.92 -3.45 -7.39
C GLY A 32 1.64 -4.76 -8.14
N ARG A 33 1.66 -5.91 -7.45
CA ARG A 33 1.32 -7.20 -8.07
C ARG A 33 -0.17 -7.32 -8.40
N SER A 34 -1.04 -6.76 -7.55
CA SER A 34 -2.48 -6.96 -7.60
C SER A 34 -3.22 -5.96 -8.50
N LEU A 35 -2.59 -4.82 -8.83
CA LEU A 35 -3.26 -3.70 -9.50
C LEU A 35 -3.82 -4.06 -10.88
N ARG A 36 -3.08 -4.82 -11.69
CA ARG A 36 -3.50 -5.16 -13.07
C ARG A 36 -4.69 -6.11 -13.08
N ASP A 37 -4.63 -7.13 -12.25
CA ASP A 37 -5.69 -8.14 -12.17
C ASP A 37 -6.95 -7.60 -11.48
N SER A 38 -6.78 -6.68 -10.52
CA SER A 38 -7.91 -5.93 -9.94
C SER A 38 -8.60 -5.03 -10.96
N VAL A 39 -7.89 -4.44 -11.92
CA VAL A 39 -8.48 -3.66 -13.03
C VAL A 39 -9.21 -4.58 -14.01
N ALA A 40 -8.74 -5.82 -14.17
CA ALA A 40 -9.43 -6.85 -14.95
C ALA A 40 -10.62 -7.51 -14.20
N GLU A 41 -11.02 -6.95 -13.06
CA GLU A 41 -12.14 -7.41 -12.20
C GLU A 41 -12.02 -8.85 -11.69
N GLN A 42 -10.80 -9.41 -11.62
CA GLN A 42 -10.59 -10.73 -11.02
C GLN A 42 -10.91 -10.70 -9.52
N LEU A 43 -11.91 -11.50 -9.12
CA LEU A 43 -12.42 -11.51 -7.75
C LEU A 43 -11.37 -11.94 -6.73
N GLU A 44 -10.49 -12.87 -7.11
CA GLU A 44 -9.42 -13.44 -6.28
C GLU A 44 -8.40 -12.37 -5.83
N VAL A 45 -8.25 -11.29 -6.59
CA VAL A 45 -7.25 -10.24 -6.34
C VAL A 45 -7.82 -9.08 -5.52
N ARG A 46 -9.13 -9.04 -5.31
CA ARG A 46 -9.78 -7.98 -4.52
C ARG A 46 -9.36 -8.01 -3.06
N GLU A 47 -9.15 -9.20 -2.49
CA GLU A 47 -8.69 -9.35 -1.10
C GLU A 47 -7.26 -8.84 -0.94
N GLU A 48 -6.37 -9.11 -1.89
CA GLU A 48 -4.99 -8.62 -1.84
C GLU A 48 -4.93 -7.10 -1.98
N MET A 49 -5.71 -6.52 -2.89
CA MET A 49 -5.83 -5.07 -3.01
C MET A 49 -6.37 -4.44 -1.72
N ALA A 50 -7.40 -5.02 -1.10
CA ALA A 50 -7.94 -4.54 0.16
C ALA A 50 -6.89 -4.59 1.28
N LEU A 51 -6.11 -5.66 1.36
CA LEU A 51 -5.02 -5.80 2.33
C LEU A 51 -3.93 -4.73 2.13
N GLY A 52 -3.43 -4.57 0.90
CA GLY A 52 -2.39 -3.58 0.60
C GLY A 52 -2.83 -2.15 0.91
N GLN A 53 -4.09 -1.85 0.64
CA GLN A 53 -4.72 -0.55 0.88
C GLN A 53 -4.96 -0.29 2.37
N TYR A 54 -5.33 -1.32 3.14
CA TYR A 54 -5.41 -1.24 4.60
C TYR A 54 -4.05 -0.98 5.25
N ILE A 55 -3.00 -1.68 4.81
CA ILE A 55 -1.63 -1.46 5.30
C ILE A 55 -1.18 -0.03 4.98
N ALA A 56 -1.35 0.44 3.74
CA ALA A 56 -0.97 1.80 3.37
C ALA A 56 -1.67 2.86 4.24
N GLY A 57 -2.99 2.73 4.46
CA GLY A 57 -3.75 3.67 5.29
C GLY A 57 -3.36 3.63 6.77
N MET A 58 -3.09 2.44 7.32
CA MET A 58 -2.63 2.30 8.71
C MET A 58 -1.29 3.00 8.92
N VAL A 59 -0.34 2.78 8.02
CA VAL A 59 1.01 3.33 8.16
C VAL A 59 1.01 4.85 7.92
N PHE A 60 0.19 5.34 6.98
CA PHE A 60 -0.02 6.77 6.79
C PHE A 60 -0.53 7.45 8.09
N SER A 61 -1.43 6.79 8.83
CA SER A 61 -1.91 7.28 10.13
C SER A 61 -0.86 7.29 11.23
N MET A 62 0.25 6.55 11.10
CA MET A 62 1.36 6.56 12.07
C MET A 62 2.33 7.72 11.84
N LEU A 63 2.27 8.35 10.66
CA LEU A 63 3.18 9.42 10.22
C LEU A 63 2.60 10.82 10.38
N ALA A 64 1.29 10.93 10.65
CA ALA A 64 0.58 12.17 10.97
C ALA A 64 0.75 12.53 12.45
#